data_AF-A0A7S2E5J9-F1
#
_entry.id   AF-A0A7S2E5J9-F1
#
_cell.length_a   1.000
_cell.length_b   1.000
_cell.length_c   1.000
_cell.angle_alpha   90.00
_cell.angle_beta   90.00
_cell.angle_gamma   90.00
#
_symmetry.space_group_name_H-M   'P 1'
#
loop_
_entity.id
_entity.type
_entity.pdbx_description
1 polymer ?
#
loop_
_entity_poly.entity_id
_entity_poly.type
_entity_poly.pdbx_seq_one_letter_code
_entity_poly.pdbx_strand_id
1 'polypeptide(L)'
;AGAPTVYSLGDLVLNVVGPYFLSRFVLMPLPFLVFGPAYFGHACVNLLLAELLSNVHDFVVITTNHAGEDLYRFERGCKPRSPTFYLRAVVSSANFTTGGNVNDFMHGWLNYQIEHHVWPNLSMLAYQKGQPELEAICRKYGVPYVQEDVFTRLRKTVDIFTGRKTMRRYPDHLERAEDMMLWSDEKELRKQAAAPVSVPW
;
A
#
# COMPACT_ATOMS: atom_id res chain seq x y z
N ALA A 1 19.70 25.81 1.87
CA ALA A 1 18.93 24.69 2.44
C ALA A 1 17.62 25.27 2.96
N GLY A 2 16.49 24.97 2.32
CA GLY A 2 15.19 25.34 2.88
C GLY A 2 14.94 24.51 4.14
N ALA A 3 14.54 25.15 5.23
CA ALA A 3 14.13 24.44 6.44
C ALA A 3 13.05 23.39 6.08
N PRO A 4 12.99 22.23 6.76
CA PRO A 4 11.90 21.30 6.55
C PRO A 4 10.59 22.05 6.81
N THR A 5 9.67 22.03 5.85
CA THR A 5 8.31 22.54 6.01
C THR A 5 7.62 21.65 7.06
N VAL A 6 7.69 22.06 8.32
CA VAL A 6 6.94 21.42 9.40
C VAL A 6 5.52 21.95 9.30
N TYR A 7 4.62 21.15 8.72
CA TYR A 7 3.21 21.47 8.67
C TYR A 7 2.66 21.59 10.10
N SER A 8 1.93 22.66 10.36
CA SER A 8 1.28 22.88 11.65
C SER A 8 0.02 22.02 11.78
N LEU A 9 -0.47 21.85 13.00
CA LEU A 9 -1.82 21.29 13.22
C LEU A 9 -2.89 22.10 12.48
N GLY A 10 -2.70 23.43 12.39
CA GLY A 10 -3.57 24.31 11.61
C GLY A 10 -3.57 23.94 10.12
N ASP A 11 -2.41 23.63 9.55
CA ASP A 11 -2.32 23.20 8.15
C ASP A 11 -3.01 21.85 7.91
N LEU A 12 -2.85 20.89 8.83
CA LEU A 12 -3.56 19.62 8.77
C LEU A 12 -5.09 19.83 8.84
N VAL A 13 -5.55 20.65 9.78
CA VAL A 13 -6.98 20.90 9.98
C VAL A 13 -7.57 21.69 8.81
N LEU A 14 -6.95 22.79 8.39
CA LEU A 14 -7.53 23.68 7.38
C LEU A 14 -7.40 23.17 5.95
N ASN A 15 -6.31 22.46 5.63
CA ASN A 15 -6.04 22.04 4.25
C ASN A 15 -6.41 20.57 3.98
N VAL A 16 -6.51 19.72 5.02
CA VAL A 16 -6.74 18.28 4.85
C VAL A 16 -8.06 17.85 5.50
N VAL A 17 -8.17 17.96 6.83
CA VAL A 17 -9.30 17.38 7.57
C VAL A 17 -10.58 18.21 7.39
N GLY A 18 -10.47 19.53 7.48
CA GLY A 18 -11.58 20.49 7.45
C GLY A 18 -12.36 20.48 6.14
N PRO A 19 -11.72 20.60 4.97
CA PRO A 19 -12.42 20.56 3.68
C PRO A 19 -13.15 19.22 3.45
N TYR A 20 -12.52 18.11 3.83
CA TYR A 20 -13.15 16.79 3.78
C TYR A 20 -14.37 16.73 4.72
N PHE A 21 -14.23 17.13 5.98
CA PHE A 21 -15.32 17.07 6.95
C PHE A 21 -16.49 18.00 6.55
N LEU A 22 -16.19 19.22 6.11
CA LEU A 22 -17.19 20.18 5.63
C LEU A 22 -17.95 19.61 4.42
N SER A 23 -17.24 19.12 3.41
CA SER A 23 -17.90 18.57 2.23
C SER A 23 -18.73 17.32 2.55
N ARG A 24 -18.20 16.41 3.36
CA ARG A 24 -18.80 15.10 3.63
C ARG A 24 -19.92 15.14 4.66
N PHE A 25 -19.74 15.85 5.77
CA PHE A 25 -20.66 15.81 6.92
C PHE A 25 -21.51 17.07 7.08
N VAL A 26 -21.24 18.12 6.29
CA VAL A 26 -22.08 19.32 6.29
C VAL A 26 -22.75 19.48 4.94
N LEU A 27 -21.98 19.71 3.86
CA LEU A 27 -22.54 20.07 2.55
C LEU A 27 -23.32 18.92 1.91
N MET A 28 -22.81 17.69 1.95
CA MET A 28 -23.48 16.52 1.38
C MET A 28 -24.82 16.18 2.06
N PRO A 29 -24.94 16.14 3.40
CA PRO A 29 -26.24 15.92 4.04
C PRO A 29 -27.13 17.16 4.10
N LEU A 30 -26.61 18.39 3.87
CA LEU A 30 -27.37 19.64 3.97
C LEU A 30 -28.73 19.62 3.25
N PRO A 31 -28.87 19.09 2.01
CA PRO A 31 -30.16 19.06 1.32
C PRO A 31 -31.25 18.26 2.07
N PHE A 32 -30.88 17.33 2.95
CA PHE A 32 -31.84 16.57 3.74
C PHE A 32 -32.59 17.41 4.77
N LEU A 33 -32.12 18.63 5.08
CA LEU A 33 -32.87 19.58 5.92
C LEU A 33 -34.21 19.98 5.31
N VAL A 34 -34.39 19.86 3.99
CA VAL A 34 -35.68 20.10 3.31
C VAL A 34 -36.76 19.15 3.83
N PHE A 35 -36.38 17.95 4.27
CA PHE A 35 -37.30 16.96 4.85
C PHE A 35 -37.40 17.07 6.38
N GLY A 36 -36.56 17.91 7.00
CA GLY A 36 -36.56 18.22 8.42
C GLY A 36 -35.23 17.89 9.14
N PRO A 37 -34.99 18.43 10.35
CA PRO A 37 -33.72 18.26 11.06
C PRO A 37 -33.36 16.80 11.38
N ALA A 38 -34.37 15.95 11.60
CA ALA A 38 -34.15 14.52 11.84
C ALA A 38 -33.51 13.82 10.64
N TYR A 39 -33.93 14.14 9.41
CA TYR A 39 -33.39 13.53 8.19
C TYR A 39 -31.92 13.92 7.97
N PHE A 40 -31.56 15.18 8.24
CA PHE A 40 -30.16 15.60 8.26
C PHE A 40 -29.34 14.81 9.29
N GLY A 41 -29.86 14.68 10.52
CA GLY A 41 -29.22 13.89 11.58
C GLY A 41 -29.00 12.43 11.16
N HIS A 42 -30.02 11.78 10.58
CA HIS A 42 -29.91 10.41 10.07
C HIS A 42 -28.91 10.29 8.92
N ALA A 43 -28.87 11.26 8.00
CA ALA A 43 -27.90 11.28 6.91
C ALA A 43 -26.46 11.37 7.46
N CYS A 44 -26.21 12.24 8.44
CA CYS A 44 -24.90 12.33 9.11
C CYS A 44 -24.50 11.03 9.79
N VAL A 45 -25.41 10.39 10.53
CA VAL A 45 -25.15 9.09 11.19
C VAL A 45 -24.85 8.02 10.14
N ASN A 46 -25.64 7.93 9.07
CA ASN A 46 -25.43 6.96 7.99
C ASN A 46 -24.07 7.14 7.32
N LEU A 47 -23.69 8.39 7.01
CA LEU A 47 -22.37 8.70 6.44
C LEU A 47 -21.25 8.33 7.41
N LEU A 48 -21.38 8.61 8.71
CA LEU A 48 -20.37 8.26 9.70
C LEU A 48 -20.18 6.75 9.79
N LEU A 49 -21.28 5.99 9.86
CA LEU A 49 -21.21 4.53 9.89
C LEU A 49 -20.63 3.96 8.60
N ALA A 50 -20.98 4.53 7.44
CA ALA A 50 -20.41 4.14 6.15
C ALA A 50 -18.90 4.38 6.11
N GLU A 51 -18.42 5.54 6.57
CA GLU A 51 -16.98 5.83 6.65
C GLU A 51 -16.26 4.86 7.60
N LEU A 52 -16.81 4.58 8.77
CA LEU A 52 -16.21 3.60 9.69
C LEU A 52 -16.11 2.22 9.05
N LEU A 53 -17.20 1.76 8.42
CA LEU A 53 -17.23 0.46 7.77
C LEU A 53 -16.24 0.38 6.60
N SER A 54 -16.23 1.39 5.72
CA SER A 54 -15.33 1.39 4.55
C SER A 54 -13.87 1.47 4.97
N ASN A 55 -13.52 2.33 5.93
CA ASN A 55 -12.12 2.45 6.39
C ASN A 55 -11.64 1.18 7.09
N VAL A 56 -12.49 0.51 7.88
CA VAL A 56 -12.15 -0.79 8.48
C VAL A 56 -11.99 -1.85 7.41
N HIS A 57 -12.90 -1.92 6.45
CA HIS A 57 -12.84 -2.87 5.33
C HIS A 57 -11.59 -2.65 4.49
N ASP A 58 -11.34 -1.43 4.02
CA ASP A 58 -10.18 -1.03 3.22
C ASP A 58 -8.86 -1.36 3.93
N PHE A 59 -8.76 -1.05 5.24
CA PHE A 59 -7.60 -1.41 6.03
C PHE A 59 -7.36 -2.93 6.02
N VAL A 60 -8.42 -3.71 6.28
CA VAL A 60 -8.35 -5.17 6.29
C VAL A 60 -7.92 -5.71 4.92
N VAL A 61 -8.47 -5.20 3.82
CA VAL A 61 -8.22 -5.77 2.49
C VAL A 61 -7.00 -5.21 1.75
N ILE A 62 -6.51 -4.02 2.12
CA ILE A 62 -5.33 -3.39 1.49
C ILE A 62 -4.08 -3.64 2.34
N THR A 63 -4.09 -3.21 3.60
CA THR A 63 -2.86 -3.16 4.42
C THR A 63 -2.36 -4.55 4.75
N THR A 64 -3.26 -5.50 5.03
CA THR A 64 -2.85 -6.81 5.56
C THR A 64 -2.17 -7.71 4.52
N ASN A 65 -2.33 -7.41 3.24
CA ASN A 65 -1.59 -8.04 2.14
C ASN A 65 -0.15 -7.54 1.99
N HIS A 66 0.26 -6.51 2.73
CA HIS A 66 1.59 -5.89 2.61
C HIS A 66 2.40 -5.98 3.90
N ALA A 67 1.85 -6.58 4.95
CA ALA A 67 2.48 -6.67 6.26
C ALA A 67 2.47 -8.11 6.76
N GLY A 68 3.65 -8.59 7.17
CA GLY A 68 3.82 -9.91 7.76
C GLY A 68 5.30 -10.26 7.90
N GLU A 69 5.62 -11.11 8.87
CA GLU A 69 6.98 -11.60 9.11
C GLU A 69 7.50 -12.56 8.03
N ASP A 70 6.68 -12.83 7.01
CA ASP A 70 6.92 -13.66 5.84
C ASP A 70 7.14 -12.86 4.56
N LEU A 71 6.85 -11.55 4.58
CA LEU A 71 7.06 -10.64 3.47
C LEU A 71 8.36 -9.85 3.62
N TYR A 72 8.94 -9.48 2.49
CA TYR A 72 10.17 -8.70 2.44
C TYR A 72 9.92 -7.20 2.36
N ARG A 73 10.70 -6.44 3.12
CA ARG A 73 10.90 -4.99 2.98
C ARG A 73 12.25 -4.70 2.35
N PHE A 74 12.35 -3.56 1.67
CA PHE A 74 13.54 -3.13 0.94
C PHE A 74 13.97 -1.73 1.38
N GLU A 75 15.27 -1.46 1.33
CA GLU A 75 15.81 -0.15 1.71
C GLU A 75 16.00 0.79 0.52
N ARG A 76 16.21 0.25 -0.67
CA ARG A 76 16.47 1.01 -1.90
C ARG A 76 15.35 0.84 -2.90
N GLY A 77 15.06 1.88 -3.66
CA GLY A 77 14.15 1.78 -4.80
C GLY A 77 14.75 0.93 -5.92
N CYS A 78 13.89 0.36 -6.77
CA CYS A 78 14.30 -0.33 -7.99
C CYS A 78 13.68 0.35 -9.21
N LYS A 79 14.28 0.16 -10.38
CA LYS A 79 13.76 0.68 -11.65
C LYS A 79 12.41 0.02 -11.96
N PRO A 80 11.38 0.79 -12.33
CA PRO A 80 10.09 0.23 -12.73
C PRO A 80 10.24 -0.80 -13.85
N ARG A 81 9.49 -1.91 -13.76
CA ARG A 81 9.48 -3.00 -14.76
C ARG A 81 10.83 -3.71 -14.99
N SER A 82 11.81 -3.52 -14.11
CA SER A 82 13.04 -4.33 -14.08
C SER A 82 12.75 -5.76 -13.59
N PRO A 83 13.66 -6.73 -13.81
CA PRO A 83 13.54 -8.05 -13.19
C PRO A 83 13.37 -7.98 -11.67
N THR A 84 14.13 -7.10 -11.01
CA THR A 84 13.98 -6.83 -9.58
C THR A 84 12.58 -6.32 -9.22
N PHE A 85 12.00 -5.41 -10.00
CA PHE A 85 10.64 -4.91 -9.76
C PHE A 85 9.63 -6.05 -9.69
N TYR A 86 9.67 -6.98 -10.65
CA TYR A 86 8.75 -8.12 -10.68
C TYR A 86 8.95 -9.10 -9.53
N LEU A 87 10.21 -9.40 -9.17
CA LEU A 87 10.50 -10.24 -8.01
C LEU A 87 9.96 -9.61 -6.72
N ARG A 88 10.22 -8.32 -6.53
CA ARG A 88 9.78 -7.58 -5.34
C ARG A 88 8.26 -7.51 -5.24
N ALA A 89 7.56 -7.25 -6.34
CA ALA A 89 6.11 -7.28 -6.40
C ALA A 89 5.54 -8.58 -5.80
N VAL A 90 6.13 -9.73 -6.13
CA VAL A 90 5.73 -11.03 -5.57
C VAL A 90 6.11 -11.17 -4.09
N VAL A 91 7.36 -10.90 -3.72
CA VAL A 91 7.86 -11.26 -2.38
C VAL A 91 7.54 -10.23 -1.28
N SER A 92 6.99 -9.08 -1.63
CA SER A 92 6.55 -8.05 -0.67
C SER A 92 5.04 -7.89 -0.55
N SER A 93 4.28 -8.73 -1.24
CA SER A 93 2.83 -8.77 -1.11
C SER A 93 2.34 -10.21 -0.93
N ALA A 94 1.14 -10.35 -0.41
CA ALA A 94 0.43 -11.61 -0.28
C ALA A 94 -0.93 -11.49 -0.95
N ASN A 95 -1.44 -12.62 -1.42
CA ASN A 95 -2.82 -12.76 -1.83
C ASN A 95 -3.69 -13.27 -0.67
N PHE A 96 -4.99 -12.98 -0.74
CA PHE A 96 -5.95 -13.66 0.12
C PHE A 96 -6.47 -14.94 -0.52
N THR A 97 -7.47 -15.59 0.07
CA THR A 97 -8.30 -16.57 -0.63
C THR A 97 -8.82 -15.96 -1.95
N THR A 98 -8.48 -16.60 -3.06
CA THR A 98 -8.84 -16.15 -4.42
C THR A 98 -9.89 -17.06 -5.04
N GLY A 99 -10.62 -16.51 -6.01
CA GLY A 99 -11.59 -17.25 -6.80
C GLY A 99 -13.00 -17.15 -6.26
N GLY A 100 -13.96 -17.29 -7.19
CA GLY A 100 -15.38 -17.11 -6.91
C GLY A 100 -15.74 -15.62 -6.85
N ASN A 101 -16.56 -15.17 -7.79
CA ASN A 101 -16.89 -13.75 -7.95
C ASN A 101 -17.45 -13.09 -6.68
N VAL A 102 -18.16 -13.84 -5.83
CA VAL A 102 -18.66 -13.31 -4.55
C VAL A 102 -17.52 -13.02 -3.58
N ASN A 103 -16.58 -13.96 -3.42
CA ASN A 103 -15.40 -13.77 -2.57
C ASN A 103 -14.52 -12.64 -3.10
N ASP A 104 -14.25 -12.63 -4.41
CA ASP A 104 -13.43 -11.61 -5.04
C ASP A 104 -14.09 -10.22 -4.90
N PHE A 105 -15.41 -10.12 -5.08
CA PHE A 105 -16.16 -8.89 -4.86
C PHE A 105 -16.10 -8.40 -3.42
N MET A 106 -16.23 -9.30 -2.44
CA MET A 106 -16.14 -8.93 -1.02
C MET A 106 -14.75 -8.41 -0.63
N HIS A 107 -13.70 -8.80 -1.36
CA HIS A 107 -12.36 -8.25 -1.21
C HIS A 107 -12.09 -7.06 -2.16
N GLY A 108 -13.07 -6.63 -2.97
CA GLY A 108 -12.86 -5.60 -4.00
C GLY A 108 -11.82 -5.98 -5.06
N TRP A 109 -11.60 -7.28 -5.29
CA TRP A 109 -10.51 -7.88 -6.06
C TRP A 109 -9.10 -7.57 -5.53
N LEU A 110 -9.00 -7.01 -4.33
CA LEU A 110 -7.74 -6.76 -3.64
C LEU A 110 -7.16 -8.04 -3.02
N ASN A 111 -7.77 -9.20 -3.23
CA ASN A 111 -7.22 -10.51 -2.91
C ASN A 111 -6.17 -11.00 -3.91
N TYR A 112 -5.95 -10.28 -5.01
CA TYR A 112 -4.93 -10.53 -6.05
C TYR A 112 -3.81 -9.47 -6.04
N GLN A 113 -3.27 -9.10 -4.86
CA GLN A 113 -2.24 -8.05 -4.77
C GLN A 113 -0.95 -8.41 -5.50
N ILE A 114 -0.54 -9.68 -5.49
CA ILE A 114 0.66 -10.11 -6.19
C ILE A 114 0.54 -9.79 -7.68
N GLU A 115 -0.58 -10.19 -8.32
CA GLU A 115 -0.85 -9.91 -9.73
C GLU A 115 -1.01 -8.41 -9.99
N HIS A 116 -1.64 -7.68 -9.06
CA HIS A 116 -1.78 -6.24 -9.16
C HIS A 116 -0.42 -5.53 -9.18
N HIS A 117 0.53 -5.89 -8.31
CA HIS A 117 1.86 -5.28 -8.31
C HIS A 117 2.71 -5.69 -9.51
N VAL A 118 2.57 -6.92 -10.00
CA VAL A 118 3.26 -7.38 -11.21
C VAL A 118 2.69 -6.69 -12.46
N TRP A 119 1.36 -6.53 -12.54
CA TRP A 119 0.67 -5.98 -13.72
C TRP A 119 -0.43 -4.97 -13.35
N PRO A 120 -0.08 -3.78 -12.83
CA PRO A 120 -1.08 -2.84 -12.27
C PRO A 120 -2.06 -2.28 -13.31
N ASN A 121 -1.76 -2.45 -14.61
CA ASN A 121 -2.58 -1.96 -15.71
C ASN A 121 -3.57 -2.99 -16.26
N LEU A 122 -3.57 -4.24 -15.77
CA LEU A 122 -4.53 -5.25 -16.18
C LEU A 122 -5.84 -5.12 -15.42
N SER A 123 -6.92 -5.65 -16.00
CA SER A 123 -8.22 -5.70 -15.31
C SER A 123 -8.22 -6.76 -14.21
N MET A 124 -9.12 -6.60 -13.25
CA MET A 124 -9.28 -7.56 -12.15
C MET A 124 -9.58 -8.99 -12.62
N LEU A 125 -10.33 -9.14 -13.72
CA LEU A 125 -10.57 -10.44 -14.34
C LEU A 125 -9.30 -11.05 -14.95
N ALA A 126 -8.39 -10.22 -15.45
CA ALA A 126 -7.12 -10.70 -15.99
C ALA A 126 -6.18 -11.18 -14.87
N TYR A 127 -6.24 -10.58 -13.67
CA TYR A 127 -5.52 -11.10 -12.50
C TYR A 127 -5.95 -12.52 -12.16
N GLN A 128 -7.26 -12.77 -12.09
CA GLN A 128 -7.79 -14.10 -11.82
C GLN A 128 -7.32 -15.15 -12.85
N LYS A 129 -7.21 -14.76 -14.12
CA LYS A 129 -6.70 -15.65 -15.18
C LYS A 129 -5.19 -15.86 -15.12
N GLY A 130 -4.43 -14.81 -14.80
CA GLY A 130 -2.97 -14.84 -14.76
C GLY A 130 -2.38 -15.45 -13.48
N GLN A 131 -3.15 -15.45 -12.38
CA GLN A 131 -2.75 -15.99 -11.08
C GLN A 131 -2.09 -17.39 -11.18
N PRO A 132 -2.74 -18.43 -11.76
CA PRO A 132 -2.13 -19.77 -11.82
C PRO A 132 -0.85 -19.83 -12.65
N GLU A 133 -0.73 -18.98 -13.69
CA GLU A 133 0.46 -18.91 -14.52
C GLU A 133 1.64 -18.27 -13.76
N LEU A 134 1.38 -17.17 -13.05
CA LEU A 134 2.37 -16.50 -12.21
C LEU A 134 2.82 -17.40 -11.05
N GLU A 135 1.90 -18.05 -10.36
CA GLU A 135 2.20 -19.00 -9.28
C GLU A 135 3.07 -20.16 -9.80
N ALA A 136 2.76 -20.70 -10.99
CA ALA A 136 3.57 -21.75 -11.61
C ALA A 136 5.00 -21.29 -11.92
N ILE A 137 5.18 -20.05 -12.38
CA ILE A 137 6.51 -19.44 -12.59
C ILE A 137 7.23 -19.31 -11.25
N CYS A 138 6.59 -18.75 -10.23
CA CYS A 138 7.17 -18.60 -8.89
C CYS A 138 7.63 -19.95 -8.34
N ARG A 139 6.79 -20.98 -8.42
CA ARG A 139 7.11 -22.35 -8.02
C ARG A 139 8.30 -22.93 -8.79
N LYS A 140 8.35 -22.73 -10.11
CA LYS A 140 9.45 -23.22 -10.96
C LYS A 140 10.80 -22.63 -10.55
N TYR A 141 10.84 -21.37 -10.12
CA TYR A 141 12.07 -20.66 -9.75
C TYR A 141 12.29 -20.55 -8.23
N GLY A 142 11.46 -21.21 -7.41
CA GLY A 142 11.60 -21.18 -5.96
C GLY A 142 11.32 -19.81 -5.32
N VAL A 143 10.56 -18.95 -6.00
CA VAL A 143 10.13 -17.65 -5.46
C VAL A 143 8.93 -17.88 -4.54
N PRO A 144 8.96 -17.43 -3.27
CA PRO A 144 7.81 -17.55 -2.38
C PRO A 144 6.62 -16.78 -2.92
N TYR A 145 5.54 -17.50 -3.20
CA TYR A 145 4.23 -16.93 -3.55
C TYR A 145 3.31 -17.13 -2.35
N VAL A 146 2.98 -16.04 -1.65
CA VAL A 146 2.24 -16.11 -0.37
C VAL A 146 0.76 -15.88 -0.62
N GLN A 147 -0.05 -16.88 -0.25
CA GLN A 147 -1.51 -16.78 -0.28
C GLN A 147 -2.10 -17.37 1.00
N GLU A 148 -2.86 -16.57 1.75
CA GLU A 148 -3.42 -16.96 3.06
C GLU A 148 -4.82 -16.37 3.27
N ASP A 149 -5.57 -16.80 4.28
CA ASP A 149 -6.84 -16.15 4.59
C ASP A 149 -6.64 -14.74 5.20
N VAL A 150 -7.63 -13.88 5.00
CA VAL A 150 -7.58 -12.47 5.44
C VAL A 150 -7.40 -12.31 6.95
N PHE A 151 -7.91 -13.23 7.77
CA PHE A 151 -7.79 -13.13 9.23
C PHE A 151 -6.38 -13.50 9.71
N THR A 152 -5.75 -14.48 9.07
CA THR A 152 -4.33 -14.79 9.30
C THR A 152 -3.46 -13.59 8.94
N ARG A 153 -3.70 -12.96 7.79
CA ARG A 153 -2.98 -11.74 7.37
C ARG A 153 -3.20 -10.57 8.34
N LEU A 154 -4.44 -10.37 8.82
CA LEU A 154 -4.75 -9.37 9.81
C LEU A 154 -3.99 -9.61 11.13
N ARG A 155 -3.95 -10.84 11.63
CA ARG A 155 -3.18 -11.20 12.83
C ARG A 155 -1.69 -10.87 12.65
N LYS A 156 -1.09 -11.30 11.53
CA LYS A 156 0.33 -11.00 11.23
C LYS A 156 0.58 -9.49 11.19
N THR A 157 -0.31 -8.72 10.57
CA THR A 157 -0.24 -7.26 10.54
C THR A 157 -0.26 -6.65 11.94
N VAL A 158 -1.17 -7.10 12.81
CA VAL A 158 -1.23 -6.68 14.22
C VAL A 158 0.05 -7.05 14.96
N ASP A 159 0.61 -8.23 14.73
CA ASP A 159 1.87 -8.65 15.35
C ASP A 159 3.05 -7.77 14.91
N ILE A 160 3.08 -7.33 13.65
CA ILE A 160 4.04 -6.32 13.15
C ILE A 160 3.81 -4.97 13.83
N PHE A 161 2.56 -4.47 13.83
CA PHE A 161 2.22 -3.15 14.38
C PHE A 161 2.48 -3.03 15.88
N THR A 162 2.27 -4.11 16.63
CA THR A 162 2.52 -4.17 18.07
C THR A 162 3.98 -4.48 18.42
N GLY A 163 4.84 -4.67 17.41
CA GLY A 163 6.27 -4.95 17.60
C GLY A 163 6.58 -6.37 18.10
N ARG A 164 5.62 -7.29 18.11
CA ARG A 164 5.83 -8.71 18.46
C ARG A 164 6.63 -9.45 17.39
N LYS A 165 6.50 -9.01 16.14
CA LYS A 165 7.18 -9.54 14.97
C LYS A 165 7.74 -8.38 14.14
N THR A 166 8.66 -8.68 13.23
CA THR A 166 9.22 -7.71 12.29
C THR A 166 9.20 -8.26 10.87
N MET A 167 9.01 -7.38 9.88
CA MET A 167 9.08 -7.78 8.47
C MET A 167 10.51 -8.10 8.07
N ARG A 168 10.67 -9.11 7.20
CA ARG A 168 11.99 -9.57 6.77
C ARG A 168 12.65 -8.49 5.95
N ARG A 169 13.90 -8.15 6.25
CA ARG A 169 14.70 -7.33 5.33
C ARG A 169 15.20 -8.20 4.19
N TYR A 170 15.07 -7.75 2.95
CA TYR A 170 15.63 -8.45 1.81
C TYR A 170 17.17 -8.40 1.88
N PRO A 171 17.89 -9.53 1.67
CA PRO A 171 19.34 -9.54 1.79
C PRO A 171 20.03 -8.68 0.72
N ASP A 172 20.89 -7.74 1.15
CA ASP A 172 21.52 -6.78 0.23
C ASP A 172 22.41 -7.43 -0.84
N HIS A 173 22.99 -8.60 -0.55
CA HIS A 173 23.84 -9.35 -1.48
C HIS A 173 23.06 -10.03 -2.61
N LEU A 174 21.74 -10.17 -2.47
CA LEU A 174 20.84 -10.67 -3.51
C LEU A 174 20.28 -9.55 -4.40
N GLU A 175 20.60 -8.29 -4.10
CA GLU A 175 20.14 -7.14 -4.88
C GLU A 175 20.91 -7.04 -6.20
N ARG A 176 20.15 -6.88 -7.29
CA ARG A 176 20.72 -6.68 -8.62
C ARG A 176 21.11 -5.21 -8.81
N ALA A 177 22.41 -4.90 -8.70
CA ALA A 177 22.91 -3.52 -8.69
C ALA A 177 22.46 -2.68 -9.90
N GLU A 178 22.39 -3.29 -11.08
CA GLU A 178 21.94 -2.66 -12.32
C GLU A 178 20.45 -2.28 -12.33
N ASP A 179 19.63 -2.89 -11.48
CA ASP A 179 18.20 -2.59 -11.35
C ASP A 179 17.90 -1.55 -10.27
N MET A 180 18.89 -1.17 -9.46
CA MET A 180 18.68 -0.21 -8.38
C MET A 180 18.41 1.19 -8.94
N MET A 181 17.46 1.89 -8.33
CA MET A 181 17.17 3.28 -8.63
C MET A 181 17.94 4.18 -7.66
N LEU A 182 18.67 5.15 -8.20
CA LEU A 182 19.19 6.27 -7.43
C LEU A 182 18.21 7.43 -7.56
N TRP A 183 17.69 7.90 -6.44
CA TRP A 183 16.89 9.12 -6.39
C TRP A 183 17.75 10.33 -6.80
N SER A 184 17.13 11.40 -7.30
CA SER A 184 17.83 12.63 -7.70
C SER A 184 18.78 13.12 -6.60
N ASP A 185 18.29 13.08 -5.37
CA ASP A 185 18.97 13.62 -4.20
C ASP A 185 20.15 12.73 -3.83
N GLU A 186 20.02 11.41 -3.99
CA GLU A 186 21.11 10.46 -3.79
C GLU A 186 22.17 10.56 -4.89
N LYS A 187 21.77 10.85 -6.13
CA LYS A 187 22.71 11.15 -7.22
C LYS A 187 23.52 12.42 -6.91
N GLU A 188 22.87 13.47 -6.41
CA GLU A 188 23.53 14.72 -6.02
C GLU A 188 24.46 14.53 -4.82
N LEU A 189 24.05 13.79 -3.78
CA LEU A 189 24.91 13.44 -2.64
C LEU A 189 26.16 12.65 -3.08
N ARG A 190 26.01 11.71 -4.01
CA ARG A 190 27.15 10.95 -4.57
C ARG A 190 28.07 11.83 -5.42
N LYS A 191 27.53 12.77 -6.20
CA LYS A 191 28.35 13.77 -6.92
C LYS A 191 29.14 14.65 -5.95
N GLN A 192 28.51 15.09 -4.87
CA GLN A 192 29.16 15.90 -3.83
C GLN A 192 30.25 15.13 -3.09
N ALA A 193 30.00 13.86 -2.75
CA ALA A 193 30.99 12.99 -2.12
C ALA A 193 32.17 12.60 -3.04
N ALA A 194 31.94 12.60 -4.37
CA ALA A 194 32.98 12.35 -5.38
C ALA A 194 33.74 13.62 -5.80
N ALA A 195 33.32 14.81 -5.35
CA ALA A 195 34.06 16.03 -5.59
C ALA A 195 35.38 15.96 -4.81
N PRO A 196 36.54 16.22 -5.44
CA PRO A 196 37.81 16.22 -4.72
C PRO A 196 37.73 17.25 -3.59
N VAL A 197 37.95 16.78 -2.36
CA VAL A 197 38.09 17.68 -1.21
C VAL A 197 39.36 18.48 -1.46
N SER A 198 39.21 19.73 -1.90
CA SER A 198 40.32 20.68 -1.95
C SER A 198 40.73 20.96 -0.51
N VAL A 199 41.74 20.23 -0.04
CA VAL A 199 42.42 20.56 1.20
C VAL A 199 43.14 21.88 0.93
N PRO A 200 42.82 22.99 1.62
CA PRO A 200 43.67 24.17 1.55
C PRO A 200 45.02 23.75 2.13
N TRP A 201 46.08 23.90 1.33
CA TRP A 201 47.43 23.89 1.85
C TRP A 201 47.60 25.02 2.87
#